data_AF-A0A3C0T656-F1
#
_entry.id   AF-A0A3C0T656-F1
#
_cell.length_a   1.000
_cell.length_b   1.000
_cell.length_c   1.000
_cell.angle_alpha   90.00
_cell.angle_beta   90.00
_cell.angle_gamma   90.00
#
_symmetry.space_group_name_H-M   'P 1'
#
loop_
_entity.id
_entity.type
_entity.pdbx_description
1 polymer ?
#
loop_
_entity_poly.entity_id
_entity_poly.type
_entity_poly.pdbx_seq_one_letter_code
_entity_poly.pdbx_strand_id
1 'polypeptide(L)' 'MQTFFVNQQGERIASVKTAFVNAYRKAGIADFTMHNLRHTCAAWLVSAGVSLIAVSDLLGHCTLKMNERYARLAPN' A
#
# COMPACT_ATOMS: atom_id res chain seq x y z
N MET A 1 8.55 21.49 -11.68
CA MET A 1 7.87 20.41 -10.94
C MET A 1 8.93 19.55 -10.28
N GLN A 2 9.00 19.54 -8.95
CA GLN A 2 10.09 18.89 -8.20
C GLN A 2 9.90 17.36 -8.24
N THR A 3 10.89 16.61 -8.73
CA THR A 3 10.88 15.13 -8.72
C THR A 3 11.57 14.63 -7.45
N PHE A 4 10.79 14.02 -6.54
CA PHE A 4 11.30 13.50 -5.26
C PHE A 4 11.93 12.11 -5.36
N PHE A 5 11.71 11.37 -6.46
CA PHE A 5 12.22 10.01 -6.66
C PHE A 5 13.17 9.95 -7.86
N VAL A 6 14.47 9.88 -7.58
CA VAL A 6 15.55 9.87 -8.57
C VAL A 6 16.48 8.67 -8.37
N ASN A 7 17.18 8.24 -9.42
CA ASN A 7 18.26 7.27 -9.32
C ASN A 7 19.54 7.92 -8.74
N GLN A 8 20.62 7.14 -8.60
CA GLN A 8 21.90 7.65 -8.09
C GLN A 8 22.53 8.73 -9.00
N GLN A 9 22.10 8.81 -10.26
CA GLN A 9 22.54 9.78 -11.25
C GLN A 9 21.65 11.05 -11.27
N GLY A 10 20.63 11.14 -10.39
CA GLY A 10 19.71 12.27 -10.32
C GLY A 10 18.59 12.25 -11.37
N GLU A 11 18.47 11.17 -12.15
CA GLU A 11 17.45 11.03 -13.18
C GLU A 11 16.16 10.48 -12.57
N ARG A 12 15.01 10.90 -13.13
CA ARG A 12 13.70 10.45 -12.66
C ARG A 12 13.56 8.93 -12.81
N ILE A 13 13.15 8.26 -11.73
CA ILE A 13 12.81 6.83 -11.80
C ILE A 13 11.56 6.66 -12.67
N ALA A 14 11.72 5.97 -13.81
CA ALA A 14 10.62 5.71 -14.74
C ALA A 14 9.68 4.60 -14.25
N SER A 15 10.20 3.59 -13.54
CA SER A 15 9.41 2.48 -13.03
C SER A 15 10.12 1.78 -11.86
N VAL A 16 9.32 1.35 -10.89
CA VAL A 16 9.75 0.58 -9.71
C VAL A 16 9.37 -0.90 -9.80
N LYS A 17 8.72 -1.33 -10.90
CA LYS A 17 8.15 -2.68 -11.05
C LYS A 17 9.22 -3.77 -10.93
N THR A 18 10.34 -3.63 -11.63
CA THR A 18 11.42 -4.64 -11.62
C THR A 18 12.05 -4.79 -10.24
N ALA A 19 12.36 -3.68 -9.58
CA ALA A 19 12.91 -3.68 -8.23
C ALA A 19 11.94 -4.36 -7.25
N PHE A 20 10.65 -4.06 -7.35
CA PHE A 20 9.61 -4.67 -6.52
C PHE A 20 9.44 -6.17 -6.78
N VAL A 21 9.44 -6.59 -8.05
CA VAL A 21 9.35 -8.01 -8.42
C VAL A 21 10.51 -8.80 -7.82
N ASN A 22 11.72 -8.27 -7.91
CA ASN A 22 12.88 -8.90 -7.31
C ASN A 22 12.79 -8.96 -5.78
N ALA A 23 12.26 -7.91 -5.14
CA ALA A 23 12.11 -7.86 -3.69
C ALA A 23 11.15 -8.95 -3.17
N TYR A 24 9.94 -9.06 -3.71
CA TYR A 24 8.98 -10.06 -3.21
C TYR A 24 9.40 -11.50 -3.55
N ARG A 25 10.09 -11.71 -4.68
CA ARG A 25 10.67 -13.02 -5.02
C ARG A 25 11.76 -13.43 -4.04
N LYS A 26 12.64 -12.51 -3.66
CA LYS A 26 13.68 -12.75 -2.63
C LYS A 26 13.05 -13.04 -1.27
N ALA A 27 11.91 -12.43 -0.96
CA ALA A 27 11.15 -12.73 0.24
C ALA A 27 10.38 -14.07 0.19
N GLY A 28 10.41 -14.80 -0.94
CA GLY A 28 9.72 -16.09 -1.09
C GLY A 28 8.20 -15.99 -1.21
N ILE A 29 7.68 -14.81 -1.56
CA ILE A 29 6.23 -14.56 -1.64
C ILE A 29 5.74 -14.83 -3.08
N ALA A 30 4.65 -15.56 -3.24
CA ALA A 30 3.99 -15.77 -4.53
C ALA A 30 2.86 -14.74 -4.76
N ASP A 31 2.56 -14.44 -6.03
CA ASP A 31 1.40 -13.64 -6.47
C ASP A 31 1.20 -12.30 -5.72
N PHE A 32 2.29 -11.56 -5.51
CA PHE A 32 2.29 -10.32 -4.75
C PHE A 32 2.33 -9.06 -5.64
N THR A 33 1.54 -8.05 -5.29
CA THR A 33 1.53 -6.75 -5.97
C THR A 33 1.64 -5.60 -4.98
N MET A 34 1.95 -4.39 -5.46
CA MET A 34 1.96 -3.19 -4.62
C MET A 34 0.58 -2.88 -4.02
N HIS A 35 -0.52 -3.31 -4.65
CA HIS A 35 -1.86 -3.17 -4.08
C HIS A 35 -2.01 -3.99 -2.79
N ASN A 36 -1.33 -5.13 -2.68
CA ASN A 36 -1.34 -5.93 -1.46
C ASN A 36 -0.71 -5.18 -0.28
N LEU A 37 0.35 -4.38 -0.52
CA LEU A 37 0.92 -3.53 0.53
C LEU A 37 -0.08 -2.47 1.02
N ARG A 38 -0.82 -1.85 0.08
CA ARG A 38 -1.91 -0.93 0.44
C ARG A 38 -2.98 -1.65 1.28
N HIS A 39 -3.29 -2.91 0.95
CA HIS A 39 -4.23 -3.71 1.73
C HIS A 39 -3.70 -4.02 3.15
N THR A 40 -2.42 -4.38 3.27
CA THR A 40 -1.77 -4.62 4.56
C THR A 40 -1.79 -3.37 5.44
N CYS A 41 -1.45 -2.21 4.87
CA CYS A 41 -1.48 -0.92 5.58
C CYS A 41 -2.87 -0.63 6.15
N ALA A 42 -3.92 -0.75 5.32
CA ALA A 42 -5.29 -0.53 5.75
C ALA A 42 -5.72 -1.52 6.84
N ALA A 43 -5.39 -2.81 6.70
CA ALA A 43 -5.71 -3.83 7.69
C ALA A 43 -5.07 -3.53 9.05
N TRP A 44 -3.81 -3.10 9.07
CA TRP A 44 -3.12 -2.71 10.30
C TRP A 44 -3.74 -1.50 10.98
N LEU A 45 -4.07 -0.46 10.21
CA LEU A 45 -4.69 0.75 10.76
C LEU A 45 -6.07 0.44 11.37
N VAL A 46 -6.90 -0.34 10.69
CA VAL A 46 -8.21 -0.71 11.20
C VAL A 46 -8.11 -1.63 12.43
N SER A 47 -7.16 -2.57 12.42
CA SER A 47 -6.89 -3.42 13.60
C SER A 47 -6.40 -2.61 14.80
N ALA A 48 -5.73 -1.48 14.56
CA ALA A 48 -5.33 -0.51 15.59
C ALA A 48 -6.46 0.43 16.03
N GLY A 49 -7.70 0.25 15.54
CA GLY A 49 -8.86 1.05 15.92
C GLY A 49 -9.02 2.37 15.15
N VAL A 50 -8.24 2.60 14.09
CA VAL A 50 -8.41 3.78 13.25
C VAL A 50 -9.71 3.65 12.45
N SER A 51 -10.53 4.72 12.43
CA SER A 51 -11.81 4.72 11.73
C SER A 51 -11.63 4.54 10.21
N LEU A 52 -12.59 3.84 9.58
CA LEU A 52 -12.55 3.56 8.14
C LEU A 52 -12.52 4.84 7.28
N ILE A 53 -13.12 5.93 7.78
CA ILE A 53 -13.11 7.24 7.13
C ILE A 53 -11.67 7.79 7.11
N ALA A 54 -11.00 7.81 8.27
CA ALA A 54 -9.62 8.29 8.37
C ALA A 54 -8.63 7.44 7.54
N VAL A 55 -8.83 6.11 7.53
CA VAL A 55 -8.03 5.21 6.67
C VAL A 55 -8.27 5.51 5.18
N SER A 56 -9.51 5.81 4.79
CA SER A 56 -9.87 6.13 3.41
C SER A 56 -9.24 7.44 2.93
N ASP A 57 -9.20 8.44 3.81
CA ASP A 57 -8.56 9.73 3.54
C ASP A 57 -7.04 9.57 3.42
N LEU A 58 -6.42 8.87 4.37
CA LEU A 58 -4.97 8.64 4.39
C LEU A 58 -4.49 7.90 3.14
N LEU A 59 -5.26 6.90 2.70
CA LEU A 59 -4.89 6.10 1.54
C LEU A 59 -5.32 6.78 0.22
N GLY A 60 -6.20 7.78 0.23
CA GLY A 60 -6.63 8.50 -0.97
C GLY A 60 -7.60 7.70 -1.83
N HIS A 61 -8.90 7.82 -1.52
CA HIS A 61 -10.03 7.21 -2.23
C HIS A 61 -10.08 5.67 -2.16
N CYS A 62 -10.18 5.13 -0.94
CA CYS A 62 -10.67 3.76 -0.78
C CYS A 62 -12.15 3.68 -1.17
N THR A 63 -12.50 2.76 -2.07
CA THR A 63 -13.90 2.45 -2.40
C THR A 63 -14.60 1.88 -1.17
N LEU A 64 -15.92 2.07 -1.04
CA LEU A 64 -16.73 1.48 0.04
C LEU A 64 -16.51 -0.05 0.18
N LYS A 65 -16.33 -0.74 -0.96
CA LYS A 65 -16.00 -2.17 -1.05
C LYS A 65 -14.68 -2.55 -0.36
N MET A 66 -13.72 -1.62 -0.30
CA MET A 66 -12.46 -1.80 0.42
C MET A 66 -12.68 -1.61 1.94
N ASN A 67 -13.58 -0.72 2.35
CA ASN A 67 -13.93 -0.50 3.75
C ASN A 67 -14.69 -1.69 4.35
N GLU A 68 -15.64 -2.29 3.60
CA GLU A 68 -16.32 -3.53 4.02
C GLU A 68 -15.35 -4.67 4.33
N ARG A 69 -14.26 -4.78 3.55
CA ARG A 69 -13.24 -5.83 3.73
C ARG A 69 -12.46 -5.69 5.04
N TYR A 70 -12.32 -4.48 5.56
CA TYR A 70 -11.60 -4.23 6.83
C TYR A 70 -12.51 -3.99 8.01
N ALA A 71 -13.78 -3.63 7.82
CA ALA A 71 -14.73 -3.42 8.91
C ALA A 71 -14.75 -4.60 9.90
N ARG A 72 -14.58 -5.82 9.40
CA ARG A 72 -14.46 -7.06 10.19
C ARG A 72 -13.20 -7.18 11.07
N LEU A 73 -12.19 -6.35 10.84
CA LEU A 73 -10.94 -6.29 11.61
C LEU A 73 -10.97 -5.20 12.67
N ALA A 74 -12.03 -4.38 12.70
CA ALA A 74 -12.16 -3.37 13.72
C ALA A 74 -12.28 -4.05 15.10
N PRO A 75 -11.52 -3.60 16.11
CA PRO A 75 -11.70 -4.07 17.47
C PRO A 75 -13.10 -3.68 17.97
N ASN A 76 -13.71 -4.57 18.77
CA ASN A 76 -15.00 -4.31 19.43
C ASN A 76 -14.91 -3.14 20.41
#